data_AF-A0AB33C2X9-F1
#
_entry.id   AF-A0AB33C2X9-F1
#
_cell.length_a   1.000
_cell.length_b   1.000
_cell.length_c   1.000
_cell.angle_alpha   90.00
_cell.angle_beta   90.00
_cell.angle_gamma   90.00
#
_symmetry.space_group_name_H-M   'P 1'
#
loop_
_entity.id
_entity.type
_entity.pdbx_description
1 polymer ?
#
loop_
_entity_poly.entity_id
_entity_poly.type
_entity_poly.pdbx_seq_one_letter_code
_entity_poly.pdbx_strand_id
1 'polypeptide(L)' 'MKITKAIELAMKDGKGISRSSKQPMATTIIPTNTISCCLVVPFKGSIAVKRWEPTAEDLLATDWEVSG' A
#
# COMPACT_ATOMS: atom_id res chain seq x y z
N MET A 1 -5.62 3.98 -9.51
CA MET A 1 -5.77 5.42 -9.18
C MET A 1 -4.44 6.01 -8.73
N LYS A 2 -4.32 7.33 -8.54
CA LYS A 2 -3.12 7.93 -7.92
C LYS A 2 -3.00 7.49 -6.46
N ILE A 3 -1.77 7.43 -5.94
CA ILE A 3 -1.49 6.94 -4.59
C ILE A 3 -2.24 7.70 -3.48
N THR A 4 -2.34 9.03 -3.58
CA THR A 4 -3.01 9.87 -2.58
C THR A 4 -4.47 9.48 -2.39
N LYS A 5 -5.20 9.33 -3.51
CA LYS A 5 -6.60 8.89 -3.49
C LYS A 5 -6.76 7.48 -2.93
N ALA A 6 -5.84 6.58 -3.26
CA ALA A 6 -5.88 5.22 -2.73
C ALA A 6 -5.68 5.21 -1.20
N ILE A 7 -4.76 6.02 -0.68
CA ILE A 7 -4.50 6.18 0.76
C ILE A 7 -5.74 6.72 1.48
N GLU A 8 -6.34 7.81 0.98
CA GLU A 8 -7.54 8.41 1.58
C GLU A 8 -8.69 7.40 1.72
N LEU A 9 -8.92 6.60 0.67
CA LEU A 9 -9.94 5.55 0.66
C LEU A 9 -9.58 4.41 1.60
N ALA A 10 -8.33 3.92 1.55
CA ALA A 10 -7.89 2.79 2.36
C ALA A 10 -7.93 3.10 3.87
N MET A 11 -7.52 4.31 4.26
CA MET A 11 -7.54 4.74 5.67
C MET A 11 -8.95 4.84 6.24
N LYS A 12 -9.95 5.20 5.43
CA LYS A 12 -11.35 5.29 5.87
C LYS A 12 -11.89 3.93 6.33
N ASP A 13 -11.49 2.86 5.63
CA ASP A 13 -12.00 1.51 5.84
C ASP A 13 -10.99 0.59 6.56
N GLY A 14 -9.86 1.13 7.03
CA GLY A 14 -8.82 0.36 7.71
C GLY A 14 -8.10 -0.66 6.82
N LYS A 15 -8.03 -0.40 5.51
CA LYS A 15 -7.44 -1.28 4.50
C LYS A 15 -6.04 -0.83 4.10
N GLY A 16 -5.38 -1.65 3.29
CA GLY A 16 -4.14 -1.29 2.60
C GLY A 16 -4.38 -0.85 1.15
N ILE A 17 -3.28 -0.66 0.44
CA ILE A 17 -3.23 -0.36 -0.98
C ILE A 17 -2.22 -1.28 -1.68
N SER A 18 -2.46 -1.59 -2.95
CA SER A 18 -1.52 -2.34 -3.80
C SER A 18 -1.49 -1.78 -5.21
N ARG A 19 -0.49 -2.15 -6.00
CA ARG A 19 -0.43 -1.82 -7.43
C ARG A 19 -0.98 -2.98 -8.24
N SER A 20 -2.02 -2.72 -9.05
CA SER A 20 -2.66 -3.78 -9.85
C SER A 20 -1.71 -4.37 -10.91
N SER A 21 -0.75 -3.58 -11.43
CA SER A 21 0.26 -4.08 -12.36
C SER A 21 1.25 -5.10 -11.75
N LYS A 22 1.33 -5.19 -10.42
CA LYS A 22 2.23 -6.12 -9.72
C LYS A 22 1.52 -7.39 -9.25
N GLN A 23 0.22 -7.53 -9.52
CA GLN A 23 -0.55 -8.73 -9.21
C GLN A 23 -0.02 -9.96 -10.00
N PRO A 24 -0.09 -11.18 -9.46
CA PRO A 24 -0.68 -11.56 -8.16
C PRO A 24 0.27 -11.39 -6.97
N MET A 25 1.54 -11.02 -7.20
CA MET A 25 2.56 -10.85 -6.16
C MET A 25 2.63 -9.40 -5.65
N ALA A 26 1.51 -8.67 -5.72
CA ALA A 26 1.48 -7.29 -5.29
C ALA A 26 1.58 -7.23 -3.77
N THR A 27 2.56 -6.48 -3.29
CA THR A 27 2.69 -6.19 -1.87
C THR A 27 1.59 -5.23 -1.43
N THR A 28 0.96 -5.51 -0.29
CA THR A 28 -0.02 -4.60 0.32
C THR A 28 0.69 -3.62 1.24
N ILE A 29 0.49 -2.32 1.01
CA ILE A 29 0.99 -1.24 1.85
C ILE A 29 -0.15 -0.74 2.73
N ILE A 30 0.01 -0.76 4.05
CA ILE A 30 -0.99 -0.24 4.99
C ILE A 30 -0.54 1.17 5.41
N PRO A 31 -1.23 2.23 4.96
CA PRO A 31 -0.91 3.58 5.39
C PRO A 31 -1.27 3.77 6.87
N THR A 32 -0.34 4.30 7.66
CA THR A 32 -0.59 4.66 9.06
C THR A 32 0.00 6.02 9.40
N ASN A 33 -0.61 6.73 10.34
CA ASN A 33 -0.12 8.00 10.88
C ASN A 33 0.64 7.81 12.21
N THR A 34 1.30 6.67 12.37
CA THR A 34 2.01 6.30 13.60
C THR A 34 3.52 6.31 13.40
N ILE A 35 4.27 6.19 14.49
CA ILE A 35 5.74 6.03 14.46
C ILE A 35 6.22 4.78 13.70
N SER A 36 5.30 3.86 13.35
CA SER A 36 5.62 2.67 12.57
C SER A 36 5.65 2.94 11.05
N CYS A 37 5.35 4.17 10.61
CA CYS A 37 5.26 4.56 9.20
C CYS A 37 4.20 3.71 8.45
N CYS A 38 4.27 3.68 7.11
CA CYS A 38 3.53 2.68 6.35
C CYS A 38 4.05 1.27 6.65
N LEU A 39 3.14 0.33 6.86
CA LEU A 39 3.46 -1.09 7.01
C LEU A 39 3.40 -1.79 5.65
N VAL A 40 4.18 -2.84 5.49
CA VAL A 40 4.29 -3.63 4.26
C VAL A 40 3.91 -5.06 4.58
N VAL A 41 2.96 -5.62 3.83
CA VAL A 41 2.57 -7.03 3.89
C VAL A 41 2.97 -7.67 2.57
N PRO A 42 4.13 -8.36 2.52
CA PRO A 42 4.67 -8.94 1.29
C PRO A 42 3.69 -9.83 0.52
N PHE A 43 2.95 -10.67 1.25
CA PHE A 43 1.89 -11.54 0.73
C PHE A 43 0.89 -11.89 1.84
N LYS A 44 -0.29 -12.38 1.44
CA LYS A 44 -1.35 -12.76 2.39
C LYS A 44 -0.85 -13.80 3.40
N GLY A 45 -1.01 -13.52 4.69
CA GLY A 45 -0.55 -14.40 5.78
C GLY A 45 0.89 -14.15 6.25
N SER A 46 1.63 -13.23 5.62
CA SER A 46 2.95 -12.80 6.12
C SER A 46 2.83 -11.79 7.28
N ILE A 47 3.90 -11.68 8.07
CA ILE A 47 4.02 -10.66 9.12
C ILE A 47 4.25 -9.30 8.46
N ALA A 48 3.48 -8.30 8.89
CA ALA A 48 3.67 -6.93 8.44
C ALA A 48 5.01 -6.37 8.93
N VAL A 49 5.80 -5.81 8.01
CA VAL A 49 7.09 -5.16 8.33
C VAL A 49 6.96 -3.64 8.23
N LYS A 50 7.80 -2.91 8.95
CA LYS A 50 7.80 -1.45 8.96
C LYS A 50 8.56 -0.89 7.77
N ARG A 51 8.25 0.37 7.43
CA ARG A 51 8.99 1.24 6.49
C ARG A 51 8.94 0.75 5.04
N TRP A 52 7.88 1.13 4.35
CA TRP A 52 7.87 1.10 2.90
C TRP A 52 8.83 2.16 2.33
N GLU A 53 9.72 1.75 1.43
CA GLU A 53 10.67 2.63 0.71
C GLU A 53 10.23 2.74 -0.76
N PRO A 54 9.43 3.75 -1.13
CA PRO A 54 8.90 3.88 -2.48
C PRO A 54 9.95 4.35 -3.47
N THR A 55 9.86 3.86 -4.71
CA THR A 55 10.57 4.46 -5.84
C THR A 55 9.77 5.63 -6.43
N ALA A 56 10.39 6.44 -7.29
CA ALA A 56 9.68 7.49 -8.02
C ALA A 56 8.54 6.92 -8.90
N GLU A 57 8.73 5.72 -9.47
CA GLU A 57 7.69 5.03 -10.25
C GLU A 57 6.47 4.76 -9.37
N ASP A 58 6.67 4.27 -8.15
CA ASP A 58 5.58 3.97 -7.22
C ASP A 58 4.76 5.21 -6.88
N LEU A 59 5.42 6.34 -6.64
CA LEU A 59 4.75 7.60 -6.30
C LEU A 59 3.98 8.20 -7.48
N LEU A 60 4.49 8.03 -8.70
CA LEU A 60 3.87 8.56 -9.93
C LEU A 60 2.83 7.62 -10.53
N ALA A 61 2.79 6.35 -10.09
CA ALA A 61 1.92 5.36 -10.66
C ALA A 61 0.42 5.70 -10.52
N THR A 62 -0.35 5.32 -11.52
CA THR A 62 -1.79 5.56 -11.59
C THR A 62 -2.62 4.30 -11.42
N ASP A 63 -1.98 3.18 -11.08
CA ASP A 63 -2.54 1.83 -10.97
C ASP A 63 -2.69 1.36 -9.51
N TRP A 64 -2.68 2.30 -8.56
CA TRP A 64 -2.98 1.98 -7.16
C TRP A 64 -4.44 1.58 -6.97
N GLU A 65 -4.70 0.62 -6.09
CA GLU A 65 -6.02 0.16 -5.69
C GLU A 65 -6.07 -0.10 -4.19
N VAL A 66 -7.28 -0.09 -3.62
CA VAL A 66 -7.47 -0.50 -2.21
C VAL A 66 -7.38 -2.02 -2.14
N SER A 67 -6.65 -2.51 -1.15
CA SER A 67 -6.24 -3.91 -1.00
C SER A 67 -6.44 -4.34 0.45
N GLY A 68 -7.16 -5.45 0.66
CA GLY A 68 -7.60 -5.88 1.99
C GLY A 68 -9.04 -6.36 2.04
#